data_AF-A0A068MRU0-F1
#
_entry.id   AF-A0A068MRU0-F1
#
_cell.length_a   1.000
_cell.length_b   1.000
_cell.length_c   1.000
_cell.angle_alpha   90.00
_cell.angle_beta   90.00
_cell.angle_gamma   90.00
#
_symmetry.space_group_name_H-M   'P 1'
#
loop_
_entity.id
_entity.type
_entity.pdbx_description
1 polymer ?
#
loop_
_entity_poly.entity_id
_entity_poly.type
_entity_poly.pdbx_seq_one_letter_code
_entity_poly.pdbx_strand_id
1 'polypeptide(L)'
;MSKFSSNNYSKPFGLTVLFGVFASLAIAVPVGAQGQNSFENYRQQCLRRVEQVGIKGAAAQEMCNCTINKFKQKYSLAEFTKLVQQSETNQAIARQLAEVGEECLYE
;
A
#
# COMPACT_ATOMS: atom_id res chain seq x y z
N MET A 1 39.44 34.08 31.99
CA MET A 1 38.90 33.02 32.87
C MET A 1 37.67 32.44 32.16
N SER A 2 37.82 31.38 31.34
CA SER A 2 37.56 29.94 31.64
C SER A 2 36.05 29.62 31.60
N LYS A 3 35.44 29.00 30.56
CA LYS A 3 35.47 27.62 29.97
C LYS A 3 34.58 26.56 30.68
N PHE A 4 34.09 25.62 29.84
CA PHE A 4 33.40 24.32 30.04
C PHE A 4 31.86 24.37 30.09
N SER A 5 31.05 23.72 29.23
CA SER A 5 31.06 22.44 28.46
C SER A 5 30.98 21.16 29.29
N SER A 6 29.89 20.39 29.14
CA SER A 6 29.91 18.91 29.11
C SER A 6 28.60 18.27 28.64
N ASN A 7 28.78 17.14 27.95
CA ASN A 7 27.85 16.28 27.21
C ASN A 7 27.45 15.01 28.01
N ASN A 8 26.41 14.29 27.50
CA ASN A 8 26.20 12.82 27.46
C ASN A 8 26.14 11.98 28.77
N TYR A 9 25.04 11.20 29.00
CA TYR A 9 25.02 9.73 29.20
C TYR A 9 23.64 9.14 29.62
N SER A 10 23.25 8.03 28.95
CA SER A 10 22.61 6.75 29.37
C SER A 10 21.73 6.56 30.64
N LYS A 11 20.51 5.97 30.42
CA LYS A 11 19.82 4.81 31.08
C LYS A 11 19.76 4.71 32.65
N PRO A 12 19.21 3.65 33.28
CA PRO A 12 17.82 3.12 33.37
C PRO A 12 17.35 2.88 34.84
N PHE A 13 16.07 2.98 35.21
CA PHE A 13 15.50 2.45 36.48
C PHE A 13 13.96 2.50 36.35
N GLY A 14 13.10 1.55 36.72
CA GLY A 14 13.17 0.29 37.47
C GLY A 14 11.75 0.03 38.05
N LEU A 15 11.42 -1.24 38.32
CA LEU A 15 10.33 -1.75 39.20
C LEU A 15 8.90 -2.00 38.63
N THR A 16 8.62 -3.31 38.40
CA THR A 16 7.46 -4.14 38.80
C THR A 16 6.01 -3.60 38.71
N VAL A 17 5.15 -4.20 37.87
CA VAL A 17 3.78 -4.70 38.19
C VAL A 17 3.32 -5.75 37.14
N LEU A 18 2.64 -6.78 37.65
CA LEU A 18 2.00 -7.95 37.03
C LEU A 18 0.87 -7.63 36.01
N PHE A 19 0.60 -8.61 35.13
CA PHE A 19 -0.65 -8.89 34.41
C PHE A 19 -1.49 -7.70 33.90
N GLY A 20 -1.47 -7.49 32.58
CA GLY A 20 -2.42 -6.60 31.91
C GLY A 20 -2.54 -6.91 30.43
N VAL A 21 -3.61 -7.61 30.08
CA VAL A 21 -4.07 -7.88 28.72
C VAL A 21 -4.24 -6.55 27.95
N PHE A 22 -3.39 -6.30 26.95
CA PHE A 22 -3.69 -5.38 25.85
C PHE A 22 -3.61 -6.24 24.59
N ALA A 23 -4.69 -6.90 24.15
CA ALA A 23 -5.88 -6.32 23.53
C ALA A 23 -5.52 -5.24 22.50
N SER A 24 -5.82 -5.56 21.24
CA SER A 24 -5.70 -4.73 20.04
C SER A 24 -4.32 -4.74 19.36
N LEU A 25 -4.00 -5.86 18.69
CA LEU A 25 -3.24 -5.80 17.45
C LEU A 25 -4.08 -5.04 16.42
N ALA A 26 -4.04 -3.70 16.47
CA ALA A 26 -4.21 -2.93 15.27
C ALA A 26 -3.00 -3.26 14.39
N ILE A 27 -3.16 -4.28 13.54
CA ILE A 27 -2.26 -4.49 12.40
C ILE A 27 -2.54 -3.29 11.50
N ALA A 28 -1.92 -2.16 11.82
CA ALA A 28 -1.67 -1.11 10.85
C ALA A 28 -0.79 -1.80 9.82
N VAL A 29 -1.42 -2.38 8.78
CA VAL A 29 -0.70 -2.88 7.62
C VAL A 29 0.01 -1.64 7.10
N PRO A 30 1.35 -1.55 7.21
CA PRO A 30 2.03 -0.50 6.50
C PRO A 30 1.79 -0.85 5.03
N VAL A 31 0.90 -0.12 4.38
CA VAL A 31 0.91 0.00 2.93
C VAL A 31 2.23 0.69 2.63
N GLY A 32 3.28 -0.13 2.56
CA GLY A 32 4.64 0.28 2.26
C GLY A 32 4.63 0.90 0.88
N ALA A 33 4.43 2.20 0.85
CA ALA A 33 4.70 3.06 -0.28
C ALA A 33 6.22 3.18 -0.42
N GLN A 34 6.90 2.09 -0.78
CA GLN A 34 8.32 2.13 -1.15
C GLN A 34 8.57 1.19 -2.32
N GLY A 35 8.60 1.76 -3.52
CA GLY A 35 8.98 1.06 -4.76
C GLY A 35 8.30 1.66 -5.98
N GLN A 36 8.95 2.63 -6.62
CA GLN A 36 8.75 3.13 -8.00
C GLN A 36 7.31 3.12 -8.55
N ASN A 37 6.71 4.31 -8.66
CA ASN A 37 5.47 4.56 -9.42
C ASN A 37 5.58 3.97 -10.82
N SER A 38 5.06 2.76 -10.99
CA SER A 38 5.18 1.95 -12.20
C SER A 38 3.94 1.09 -12.32
N PHE A 39 3.58 0.76 -13.55
CA PHE A 39 2.51 -0.19 -13.83
C PHE A 39 2.78 -1.55 -13.16
N GLU A 40 4.04 -2.00 -13.12
CA GLU A 40 4.38 -3.27 -12.48
C GLU A 40 4.18 -3.24 -10.97
N ASN A 41 4.57 -2.17 -10.28
CA ASN A 41 4.30 -2.06 -8.85
C ASN A 41 2.79 -2.08 -8.58
N TYR A 42 1.99 -1.38 -9.37
CA TYR A 42 0.53 -1.43 -9.24
C TYR A 42 -0.03 -2.84 -9.51
N ARG A 43 0.50 -3.55 -10.51
CA ARG A 43 0.12 -4.94 -10.80
C ARG A 43 0.36 -5.86 -9.60
N GLN A 44 1.51 -5.71 -8.93
CA GLN A 44 1.82 -6.45 -7.69
C GLN A 44 0.87 -6.11 -6.54
N GLN A 45 0.50 -4.83 -6.40
CA GLN A 45 -0.50 -4.41 -5.43
C GLN A 45 -1.88 -4.99 -5.73
N CYS A 46 -2.27 -5.04 -7.00
CA CYS A 46 -3.49 -5.73 -7.44
C CYS A 46 -3.46 -7.19 -7.01
N LEU A 47 -2.38 -7.93 -7.34
CA LEU A 47 -2.24 -9.35 -6.98
C LEU A 47 -2.46 -9.59 -5.48
N ARG A 48 -1.80 -8.81 -4.62
CA ARG A 48 -1.97 -8.93 -3.17
C ARG A 48 -3.40 -8.69 -2.71
N ARG A 49 -4.09 -7.69 -3.27
CA ARG A 49 -5.47 -7.35 -2.89
C ARG A 49 -6.46 -8.42 -3.34
N VAL A 50 -6.28 -8.96 -4.54
CA VAL A 50 -7.21 -9.93 -5.12
C VAL A 50 -7.07 -11.30 -4.44
N GLU A 51 -5.84 -11.64 -4.04
CA GLU A 51 -5.57 -12.83 -3.21
C GLU A 51 -6.15 -12.71 -1.81
N GLN A 52 -6.18 -11.52 -1.22
CA GLN A 52 -6.82 -11.26 0.08
C GLN A 52 -8.34 -11.48 0.04
N VAL A 53 -8.99 -11.23 -1.10
CA VAL A 53 -10.43 -11.50 -1.28
C VAL A 53 -10.74 -12.91 -1.79
N GLY A 54 -9.71 -13.76 -1.93
CA GLY A 54 -9.86 -15.19 -2.23
C GLY A 54 -9.63 -15.57 -3.69
N ILE A 55 -9.35 -14.62 -4.58
CA ILE A 55 -9.00 -14.91 -5.99
C ILE A 55 -7.50 -15.21 -6.04
N LYS A 56 -7.11 -16.44 -6.39
CA LYS A 56 -5.72 -16.89 -6.31
C LYS A 56 -5.23 -17.48 -7.63
N GLY A 57 -3.91 -17.60 -7.75
CA GLY A 57 -3.27 -18.33 -8.85
C GLY A 57 -3.50 -17.66 -10.21
N ALA A 58 -3.77 -18.47 -11.23
CA ALA A 58 -3.90 -18.01 -12.60
C ALA A 58 -4.98 -16.91 -12.78
N ALA A 59 -6.13 -17.05 -12.09
CA ALA A 59 -7.21 -16.07 -12.17
C ALA A 59 -6.81 -14.68 -11.62
N ALA A 60 -6.06 -14.64 -10.52
CA ALA A 60 -5.52 -13.40 -9.98
C ALA A 60 -4.52 -12.74 -10.95
N GLN A 61 -3.65 -13.56 -11.55
CA GLN A 61 -2.68 -13.11 -12.53
C GLN A 61 -3.35 -12.55 -13.78
N GLU A 62 -4.31 -13.27 -14.34
CA GLU A 62 -5.07 -12.87 -15.52
C GLU A 62 -5.80 -11.55 -15.30
N MET A 63 -6.56 -11.44 -14.21
CA MET A 63 -7.30 -10.22 -13.89
C MET A 63 -6.38 -9.00 -13.71
N CYS A 64 -5.29 -9.15 -12.94
CA CYS A 64 -4.35 -8.04 -12.72
C CYS A 64 -3.52 -7.70 -13.97
N ASN A 65 -3.19 -8.68 -14.81
CA ASN A 65 -2.49 -8.45 -16.07
C ASN A 65 -3.40 -7.74 -17.09
N CYS A 66 -4.66 -8.18 -17.22
CA CYS A 66 -5.66 -7.52 -18.05
C CYS A 66 -5.83 -6.06 -17.62
N THR A 67 -6.07 -5.84 -16.33
CA THR A 67 -6.26 -4.50 -15.76
C THR A 67 -5.09 -3.57 -16.08
N ILE A 68 -3.85 -4.03 -15.87
CA ILE A 68 -2.68 -3.20 -16.15
C ILE A 68 -2.47 -2.93 -17.65
N ASN A 69 -2.80 -3.89 -18.50
CA ASN A 69 -2.70 -3.70 -19.94
C ASN A 69 -3.72 -2.68 -20.44
N LYS A 70 -4.96 -2.69 -19.94
CA LYS A 70 -5.95 -1.65 -20.24
C LYS A 70 -5.47 -0.28 -19.78
N PHE A 71 -4.88 -0.18 -18.58
CA PHE A 71 -4.31 1.09 -18.11
C PHE A 71 -3.16 1.59 -18.98
N LYS A 72 -2.24 0.71 -19.40
CA LYS A 72 -1.15 1.06 -20.33
C LYS A 72 -1.65 1.55 -21.69
N GLN A 73 -2.81 1.07 -22.14
CA GLN A 73 -3.43 1.51 -23.40
C GLN A 73 -4.11 2.87 -23.26
N LYS A 74 -4.68 3.17 -22.09
CA LYS A 74 -5.47 4.40 -21.86
C LYS A 74 -4.65 5.58 -21.32
N TYR A 75 -3.58 5.33 -20.58
CA TYR A 75 -2.85 6.38 -19.85
C TYR A 75 -1.34 6.25 -19.98
N SER A 76 -0.63 7.39 -20.00
CA SER A 76 0.80 7.40 -19.71
C SER A 76 1.05 7.03 -18.24
N LEU A 77 2.28 6.62 -17.92
CA LEU A 77 2.64 6.27 -16.54
C LEU A 77 2.42 7.45 -15.57
N ALA A 78 2.70 8.68 -15.99
CA ALA A 78 2.53 9.87 -15.17
C ALA A 78 1.05 10.15 -14.88
N GLU A 79 0.19 10.07 -15.90
CA GLU A 79 -1.27 10.24 -15.75
C GLU A 79 -1.85 9.14 -14.87
N PHE A 80 -1.48 7.88 -15.12
CA PHE A 80 -1.91 6.76 -14.31
C PHE A 80 -1.52 6.93 -12.84
N THR A 81 -0.27 7.30 -12.56
CA THR A 81 0.22 7.52 -11.20
C THR A 81 -0.60 8.61 -10.50
N LYS A 82 -0.91 9.70 -11.20
CA LYS A 82 -1.75 10.77 -10.67
C LYS A 82 -3.17 10.29 -10.37
N LEU A 83 -3.79 9.53 -11.26
CA LEU A 83 -5.13 8.96 -11.04
C LEU A 83 -5.14 8.03 -9.83
N VAL A 84 -4.13 7.17 -9.69
CA VAL A 84 -4.01 6.26 -8.53
C VAL A 84 -3.89 7.05 -7.23
N GLN A 85 -3.05 8.09 -7.17
CA GLN A 85 -2.95 8.96 -5.99
C GLN A 85 -4.27 9.68 -5.69
N GLN A 86 -4.95 10.19 -6.72
CA GLN A 86 -6.24 10.86 -6.56
C GLN A 86 -7.32 9.90 -6.06
N SER A 87 -7.28 8.63 -6.46
CA SER A 87 -8.26 7.63 -6.04
C SER A 87 -8.29 7.37 -4.53
N GLU A 88 -7.20 7.67 -3.81
CA GLU A 88 -7.12 7.49 -2.35
C GLU A 88 -8.09 8.39 -1.58
N THR A 89 -8.47 9.53 -2.18
CA THR A 89 -9.33 10.54 -1.55
C THR A 89 -10.52 10.95 -2.42
N ASN A 90 -10.53 10.57 -3.69
CA ASN A 90 -11.59 10.88 -4.64
C ASN A 90 -12.30 9.60 -5.10
N GLN A 91 -13.51 9.39 -4.57
CA GLN A 91 -14.32 8.20 -4.86
C GLN A 91 -14.71 8.07 -6.35
N ALA A 92 -14.88 9.19 -7.06
CA ALA A 92 -15.20 9.15 -8.49
C ALA A 92 -14.01 8.57 -9.30
N ILE A 93 -12.79 8.98 -8.97
CA ILE A 93 -11.57 8.44 -9.60
C ILE A 93 -11.35 6.99 -9.18
N ALA A 94 -11.59 6.63 -7.91
CA ALA A 94 -11.53 5.25 -7.46
C ALA A 94 -12.50 4.35 -8.24
N ARG A 95 -13.71 4.83 -8.48
CA ARG A 95 -14.71 4.13 -9.27
C ARG A 95 -14.30 4.00 -10.73
N GLN A 96 -13.80 5.07 -11.35
CA GLN A 96 -13.28 5.02 -12.72
C GLN A 96 -12.14 4.00 -12.88
N LEU A 97 -11.23 3.90 -11.90
CA LEU A 97 -10.18 2.88 -11.93
C LEU A 97 -10.74 1.46 -11.70
N ALA A 98 -11.74 1.31 -10.84
CA ALA A 98 -12.41 0.02 -10.60
C ALA A 98 -13.15 -0.48 -11.84
N GLU A 99 -13.83 0.39 -12.58
CA GLU A 99 -14.55 0.06 -13.82
C GLU A 99 -13.62 -0.59 -14.86
N VAL A 100 -12.37 -0.10 -14.97
CA VAL A 100 -11.37 -0.72 -15.86
C VAL A 100 -10.99 -2.14 -15.40
N GLY A 101 -10.96 -2.38 -14.09
CA GLY A 101 -10.75 -3.73 -13.53
C GLY A 101 -11.96 -4.64 -13.71
N GLU A 102 -13.17 -4.09 -13.65
CA GLU A 102 -14.42 -4.82 -13.88
C GLU A 102 -14.56 -5.27 -15.34
N GLU A 103 -14.05 -4.50 -16.31
CA GLU A 103 -13.93 -4.94 -17.72
C GLU A 103 -13.16 -6.27 -17.85
N CYS A 104 -12.26 -6.56 -16.92
CA CYS A 104 -11.41 -7.76 -16.92
C CYS A 104 -11.98 -8.95 -16.14
N LEU A 105 -13.17 -8.82 -15.53
CA LEU A 105 -13.82 -9.90 -14.78
C LEU A 105 -14.57 -10.90 -15.67
N TYR A 106 -14.79 -10.56 -16.95
CA TYR A 106 -15.64 -11.31 -17.88
C TYR A 106 -15.00 -11.58 -19.24
N GLU A 107 -13.69 -11.33 -19.42
CA GLU A 107 -12.97 -11.76 -20.65
C GLU A 107 -12.68 -13.27 -20.64
#